data_AF-A0A1F9BS33-F1
#
_entry.id   AF-A0A1F9BS33-F1
#
_cell.length_a   1.000
_cell.length_b   1.000
_cell.length_c   1.000
_cell.angle_alpha   90.00
_cell.angle_beta   90.00
_cell.angle_gamma   90.00
#
_symmetry.space_group_name_H-M   'P 1'
#
loop_
_entity.id
_entity.type
_entity.pdbx_description
1 polymer ?
#
loop_
_entity_poly.entity_id
_entity_poly.type
_entity_poly.pdbx_seq_one_letter_code
_entity_poly.pdbx_strand_id
1 'polypeptide(L)'
;MTVWPALALMALMLGCGGAPSVGTLENIPPPAAPPPVTYGLPDQSVLKEALQGKALSPGEVADLSDRLLAEGSSTFQSEETMARLDMLLNKSLKTENPHYQAKLMRNLGIIHYHQKKYNLARQELQRSNEINPRDARTHFYLARLYAQRGEYYQRQGKQKKSRGQLKLAAMELGLARKLEPSNSLYRQDLKQILRQDQGK
;
A
#
# COMPACT_ATOMS: atom_id res chain seq x y z
N MET A 1 -51.14 85.04 14.97
CA MET A 1 -52.21 85.00 15.97
C MET A 1 -51.91 83.84 16.90
N THR A 2 -51.80 84.12 18.21
CA THR A 2 -52.14 83.23 19.37
C THR A 2 -51.49 81.83 19.41
N VAL A 3 -50.94 81.28 20.49
CA VAL A 3 -50.97 81.52 21.94
C VAL A 3 -49.86 80.63 22.55
N TRP A 4 -49.33 81.08 23.68
CA TRP A 4 -48.53 80.34 24.68
C TRP A 4 -49.42 79.34 25.48
N PRO A 5 -48.96 78.67 26.57
CA PRO A 5 -47.78 77.83 26.84
C PRO A 5 -48.23 76.51 27.56
N ALA A 6 -47.33 75.91 28.36
CA ALA A 6 -47.61 75.03 29.52
C ALA A 6 -47.98 73.56 29.20
N LEU A 7 -47.66 72.54 30.00
CA LEU A 7 -46.76 72.27 31.12
C LEU A 7 -46.98 70.76 31.36
N ALA A 8 -45.92 69.99 31.65
CA ALA A 8 -45.91 68.83 32.57
C ALA A 8 -44.72 67.93 32.20
N LEU A 9 -43.64 67.93 32.98
CA LEU A 9 -43.44 67.16 34.22
C LEU A 9 -43.19 65.66 33.98
N MET A 10 -41.98 65.28 34.41
CA MET A 10 -41.61 63.97 34.94
C MET A 10 -41.56 62.81 33.92
N ALA A 11 -40.59 61.91 33.93
CA ALA A 11 -39.43 61.71 34.78
C ALA A 11 -38.59 60.57 34.15
N LEU A 12 -37.43 60.37 34.74
CA LEU A 12 -36.75 59.09 34.92
C LEU A 12 -35.89 58.53 33.76
N MET A 13 -34.59 58.57 34.09
CA MET A 13 -33.59 57.48 33.99
C MET A 13 -32.92 57.20 32.65
N LEU A 14 -31.64 57.63 32.62
CA LEU A 14 -30.45 56.77 32.53
C LEU A 14 -30.58 55.49 31.69
N GLY A 15 -29.87 55.46 30.57
CA GLY A 15 -29.48 54.24 29.90
C GLY A 15 -28.39 54.49 28.86
N CYS A 16 -27.14 54.27 29.26
CA CYS A 16 -25.96 54.33 28.40
C CYS A 16 -26.09 53.41 27.19
N GLY A 17 -26.07 53.97 25.98
CA GLY A 17 -25.98 53.20 24.74
C GLY A 17 -24.55 52.66 24.54
N GLY A 18 -24.38 51.36 24.77
CA GLY A 18 -23.16 50.62 24.46
C GLY A 18 -22.94 50.45 22.96
N ALA A 19 -21.68 50.51 22.55
CA ALA A 19 -21.22 50.29 21.19
C ALA A 19 -21.43 48.83 20.72
N PRO A 20 -21.63 48.57 19.41
CA PRO A 20 -21.74 47.21 18.89
C PRO A 20 -20.38 46.51 18.87
N SER A 21 -20.33 45.31 19.46
CA SER A 21 -19.21 44.39 19.43
C SER A 21 -19.03 43.79 18.02
N VAL A 22 -17.82 43.92 17.48
CA VAL A 22 -17.39 43.21 16.27
C VAL A 22 -17.22 41.73 16.64
N GLY A 23 -18.08 40.89 16.09
CA GLY A 23 -17.98 39.43 16.23
C GLY A 23 -16.68 38.91 15.64
N THR A 24 -15.93 38.17 16.46
CA THR A 24 -14.78 37.36 16.07
C THR A 24 -15.16 36.40 14.95
N LEU A 25 -14.43 36.47 13.83
CA LEU A 25 -14.48 35.45 12.77
C LEU A 25 -14.03 34.12 13.37
N GLU A 26 -14.99 33.20 13.50
CA GLU A 26 -14.77 31.84 13.95
C GLU A 26 -13.87 31.13 12.93
N ASN A 27 -12.79 30.53 13.43
CA ASN A 27 -11.75 29.90 12.64
C ASN A 27 -12.30 28.54 12.12
N ILE A 28 -12.98 28.56 10.98
CA ILE A 28 -13.56 27.34 10.37
C ILE A 28 -12.39 26.48 9.86
N PRO A 29 -12.19 25.24 10.35
CA PRO A 29 -11.18 24.35 9.81
C PRO A 29 -11.47 24.06 8.32
N PRO A 30 -10.45 23.95 7.45
CA PRO A 30 -10.66 23.62 6.05
C PRO A 30 -11.45 22.30 5.95
N PRO A 31 -12.37 22.17 4.98
CA PRO A 31 -13.15 20.95 4.83
C PRO A 31 -12.21 19.77 4.70
N ALA A 32 -12.46 18.71 5.47
CA ALA A 32 -11.71 17.47 5.37
C ALA A 32 -11.66 17.04 3.90
N ALA A 33 -10.47 16.66 3.42
CA ALA A 33 -10.34 16.11 2.07
C ALA A 33 -11.38 14.98 1.90
N PRO A 34 -12.14 14.95 0.80
CA PRO A 34 -13.10 13.88 0.59
C PRO A 34 -12.36 12.54 0.69
N PRO A 35 -12.91 11.53 1.38
CA PRO A 35 -12.30 10.20 1.39
C PRO A 35 -12.09 9.74 -0.05
N PRO A 36 -11.01 8.98 -0.35
CA PRO A 36 -10.79 8.46 -1.69
C PRO A 36 -12.05 7.71 -2.13
N VAL A 37 -12.67 8.21 -3.18
CA VAL A 37 -13.96 7.72 -3.63
C VAL A 37 -13.75 6.38 -4.33
N THR A 38 -13.98 5.27 -3.62
CA THR A 38 -13.95 3.93 -4.21
C THR A 38 -15.35 3.54 -4.68
N TYR A 39 -15.75 3.98 -5.87
CA TYR A 39 -16.95 3.47 -6.56
C TYR A 39 -16.64 2.13 -7.25
N GLY A 40 -16.21 1.14 -6.48
CA GLY A 40 -15.86 -0.19 -6.98
C GLY A 40 -16.23 -1.28 -5.99
N LEU A 41 -16.59 -2.45 -6.52
CA LEU A 41 -16.75 -3.69 -5.75
C LEU A 41 -15.49 -3.98 -4.91
N PRO A 42 -15.60 -4.51 -3.68
CA PRO A 42 -14.43 -4.94 -2.90
C PRO A 42 -13.53 -5.86 -3.71
N ASP A 43 -12.20 -5.70 -3.66
CA ASP A 43 -11.27 -6.47 -4.51
C ASP A 43 -11.44 -8.00 -4.38
N GLN A 44 -11.83 -8.50 -3.21
CA GLN A 44 -12.16 -9.93 -3.02
C GLN A 44 -13.40 -10.39 -3.82
N SER A 45 -14.40 -9.52 -3.95
CA SER A 45 -15.58 -9.81 -4.77
C SER A 45 -15.24 -9.75 -6.26
N VAL A 46 -14.38 -8.82 -6.68
CA VAL A 46 -13.86 -8.78 -8.06
C VAL A 46 -13.10 -10.07 -8.40
N LEU A 47 -12.25 -10.54 -7.48
CA LEU A 47 -11.54 -11.82 -7.63
C LEU A 47 -12.51 -13.00 -7.77
N LYS A 48 -13.59 -13.02 -6.98
CA LYS A 48 -14.62 -14.07 -7.05
C LYS A 48 -15.34 -14.05 -8.41
N GLU A 49 -15.79 -12.89 -8.87
CA GLU A 49 -16.46 -12.75 -10.17
C GLU A 49 -15.56 -13.15 -11.33
N ALA A 50 -14.27 -12.79 -11.28
CA ALA A 50 -13.29 -13.15 -12.31
C ALA A 50 -13.14 -14.67 -12.46
N LEU A 51 -13.16 -15.40 -11.33
CA LEU A 51 -13.13 -16.86 -11.33
C LEU A 51 -14.46 -17.50 -11.75
N GLN A 52 -15.57 -16.77 -11.65
CA GLN A 52 -16.90 -17.19 -12.11
C GLN A 52 -17.17 -16.90 -13.59
N GLY A 53 -16.16 -16.40 -14.32
CA GLY A 53 -16.23 -16.22 -15.77
C GLY A 53 -16.27 -14.77 -16.23
N LYS A 54 -16.27 -13.79 -15.31
CA LYS A 54 -16.07 -12.39 -15.69
C LYS A 54 -14.67 -12.23 -16.29
N ALA A 55 -14.62 -11.78 -17.54
CA ALA A 55 -13.35 -11.52 -18.20
C ALA A 55 -12.67 -10.31 -17.57
N LEU A 56 -11.40 -10.48 -17.19
CA LEU A 56 -10.49 -9.38 -16.86
C LEU A 56 -9.34 -9.41 -17.85
N SER A 57 -8.94 -8.24 -18.33
CA SER A 57 -7.72 -8.06 -19.08
C SER A 57 -6.49 -8.34 -18.20
N PRO A 58 -5.32 -8.67 -18.79
CA PRO A 58 -4.09 -8.87 -18.02
C PRO A 58 -3.70 -7.66 -17.16
N GLY A 59 -4.01 -6.44 -17.62
CA GLY A 59 -3.79 -5.22 -16.87
C GLY A 59 -4.69 -5.11 -15.63
N GLU A 60 -5.99 -5.38 -15.78
CA GLU A 60 -6.92 -5.39 -14.65
C GLU A 60 -6.54 -6.43 -13.60
N VAL A 61 -6.07 -7.61 -14.03
CA VAL A 61 -5.57 -8.65 -13.12
C VAL A 61 -4.29 -8.19 -12.42
N ALA A 62 -3.37 -7.54 -13.12
CA ALA A 62 -2.15 -6.99 -12.52
C ALA A 62 -2.48 -5.92 -11.46
N ASP A 63 -3.40 -5.00 -11.75
CA ASP A 63 -3.78 -3.93 -10.83
C ASP A 63 -4.57 -4.46 -9.63
N LEU A 64 -5.50 -5.40 -9.85
CA LEU A 64 -6.23 -6.09 -8.79
C LEU A 64 -5.27 -6.82 -7.84
N SER A 65 -4.33 -7.59 -8.40
CA SER A 65 -3.34 -8.32 -7.60
C SER A 65 -2.38 -7.38 -6.87
N ASP A 66 -2.03 -6.23 -7.44
CA ASP A 66 -1.22 -5.23 -6.74
C ASP A 66 -1.92 -4.68 -5.51
N ARG A 67 -3.21 -4.35 -5.60
CA ARG A 67 -4.04 -3.91 -4.46
C ARG A 67 -4.21 -5.01 -3.43
N LEU A 68 -4.55 -6.22 -3.86
CA LEU A 68 -4.73 -7.37 -2.96
C LEU A 68 -3.45 -7.77 -2.23
N LEU A 69 -2.27 -7.51 -2.81
CA LEU A 69 -0.99 -7.84 -2.21
C LEU A 69 -0.33 -6.64 -1.52
N ALA A 70 -1.01 -5.50 -1.40
CA ALA A 70 -0.47 -4.31 -0.74
C ALA A 70 -0.04 -4.61 0.72
N GLU A 71 0.86 -3.77 1.23
CA GLU A 71 1.31 -3.90 2.62
C GLU A 71 0.12 -3.83 3.59
N GLY A 72 0.13 -4.69 4.62
CA GLY A 72 -0.97 -4.77 5.59
C GLY A 72 -2.24 -5.48 5.08
N SER A 73 -2.27 -5.93 3.83
CA SER A 73 -3.42 -6.65 3.27
C SER A 73 -3.75 -7.93 4.05
N SER A 74 -5.05 -8.16 4.26
CA SER A 74 -5.58 -9.40 4.85
C SER A 74 -5.48 -10.60 3.91
N THR A 75 -5.17 -10.40 2.61
CA THR A 75 -4.96 -11.48 1.64
C THR A 75 -3.96 -12.52 2.15
N PHE A 76 -2.87 -12.08 2.78
CA PHE A 76 -1.83 -12.98 3.29
C PHE A 76 -2.26 -13.85 4.48
N GLN A 77 -3.44 -13.58 5.07
CA GLN A 77 -4.01 -14.36 6.18
C GLN A 77 -5.07 -15.35 5.68
N SER A 78 -5.48 -15.26 4.42
CA SER A 78 -6.51 -16.11 3.82
C SER A 78 -5.88 -17.02 2.77
N GLU A 79 -5.65 -18.28 3.13
CA GLU A 79 -5.18 -19.31 2.20
C GLU A 79 -6.10 -19.44 0.98
N GLU A 80 -7.41 -19.35 1.19
CA GLU A 80 -8.40 -19.36 0.12
C GLU A 80 -8.22 -18.19 -0.85
N THR A 81 -8.00 -16.97 -0.33
CA THR A 81 -7.79 -15.78 -1.17
C THR A 81 -6.47 -15.87 -1.92
N MET A 82 -5.39 -16.33 -1.28
CA MET A 82 -4.10 -16.55 -1.96
C MET A 82 -4.20 -17.60 -3.06
N ALA A 83 -4.90 -18.72 -2.82
CA ALA A 83 -5.09 -19.76 -3.82
C ALA A 83 -5.92 -19.29 -5.01
N ARG A 84 -6.98 -18.51 -4.76
CA ARG A 84 -7.79 -17.88 -5.82
C ARG A 84 -6.98 -16.90 -6.66
N LEU A 85 -6.17 -16.07 -5.99
CA LEU A 85 -5.34 -15.08 -6.67
C LEU A 85 -4.24 -15.74 -7.50
N ASP A 86 -3.60 -16.78 -6.96
CA ASP A 86 -2.62 -17.61 -7.68
C ASP A 86 -3.21 -18.20 -8.97
N MET A 87 -4.41 -18.78 -8.88
CA MET A 87 -5.12 -19.33 -10.04
C MET A 87 -5.43 -18.26 -11.10
N LEU A 88 -5.93 -17.09 -10.67
CA LEU A 88 -6.25 -15.97 -11.57
C LEU A 88 -5.00 -15.45 -12.29
N LEU A 89 -3.89 -15.30 -11.56
CA LEU A 89 -2.61 -14.85 -12.10
C LEU A 89 -2.06 -15.86 -13.12
N ASN A 90 -2.06 -17.15 -12.79
CA ASN A 90 -1.62 -18.22 -13.69
C ASN A 90 -2.43 -18.26 -14.99
N LYS A 91 -3.75 -18.04 -14.93
CA LYS A 91 -4.60 -17.93 -16.13
C LYS A 91 -4.21 -16.74 -17.00
N SER A 92 -3.75 -15.64 -16.39
CA SER A 92 -3.46 -14.36 -17.05
C SER A 92 -2.03 -14.24 -17.57
N LEU A 93 -1.11 -15.10 -17.10
CA LEU A 93 0.31 -15.11 -17.51
C LEU A 93 0.55 -15.30 -19.01
N LYS A 94 -0.44 -15.84 -19.74
CA LYS A 94 -0.37 -16.06 -21.20
C LYS A 94 -0.41 -14.78 -22.03
N THR A 95 -0.48 -13.61 -21.39
CA THR A 95 -0.43 -12.32 -22.08
C THR A 95 0.85 -12.15 -22.90
N GLU A 96 0.71 -11.59 -24.10
CA GLU A 96 1.84 -11.23 -24.96
C GLU A 96 2.48 -9.89 -24.56
N ASN A 97 1.86 -9.13 -23.66
CA ASN A 97 2.39 -7.85 -23.22
C ASN A 97 3.44 -8.05 -22.10
N PRO A 98 4.73 -7.77 -22.35
CA PRO A 98 5.79 -8.02 -21.38
C PRO A 98 5.64 -7.20 -20.09
N HIS A 99 5.05 -5.99 -20.19
CA HIS A 99 4.82 -5.15 -19.02
C HIS A 99 3.87 -5.82 -18.02
N TYR A 100 2.75 -6.35 -18.49
CA TYR A 100 1.82 -7.06 -17.63
C TYR A 100 2.39 -8.41 -17.19
N GLN A 101 3.07 -9.13 -18.08
CA GLN A 101 3.73 -10.39 -17.72
C GLN A 101 4.70 -10.22 -16.54
N ALA A 102 5.53 -9.17 -16.55
CA ALA A 102 6.45 -8.88 -15.45
C ALA A 102 5.73 -8.64 -14.11
N LYS A 103 4.64 -7.86 -14.12
CA LYS A 103 3.83 -7.60 -12.91
C LYS A 103 3.16 -8.86 -12.38
N LEU A 104 2.58 -9.68 -13.27
CA LEU A 104 1.92 -10.93 -12.89
C LEU A 104 2.90 -11.93 -12.28
N MET A 105 4.10 -12.10 -12.88
CA MET A 105 5.18 -12.94 -12.35
C MET A 105 5.68 -12.45 -11.00
N ARG A 106 5.86 -11.12 -10.84
CA ARG A 106 6.20 -10.56 -9.53
C ARG A 106 5.17 -10.94 -8.48
N ASN A 107 3.89 -10.76 -8.80
CA ASN A 107 2.80 -10.96 -7.85
C ASN A 107 2.61 -12.45 -7.49
N LEU A 108 2.80 -13.37 -8.44
CA LEU A 108 2.92 -14.81 -8.14
C LEU A 108 4.13 -15.11 -7.26
N GLY A 109 5.29 -14.50 -7.55
CA GLY A 109 6.48 -14.61 -6.72
C GLY A 109 6.24 -14.17 -5.28
N ILE A 110 5.47 -13.10 -5.07
CA ILE A 110 5.04 -12.62 -3.75
C ILE A 110 4.13 -13.65 -3.06
N ILE A 111 3.12 -14.17 -3.75
CA ILE A 111 2.24 -15.21 -3.19
C ILE A 111 3.05 -16.44 -2.76
N HIS A 112 3.90 -16.94 -3.64
CA HIS A 112 4.77 -18.08 -3.36
C HIS A 112 5.74 -17.82 -2.21
N TYR A 113 6.22 -16.59 -2.06
CA TYR A 113 7.03 -16.19 -0.92
C TYR A 113 6.26 -16.35 0.39
N HIS A 114 5.04 -15.83 0.46
CA HIS A 114 4.19 -15.90 1.66
C HIS A 114 3.73 -17.33 1.96
N GLN A 115 3.55 -18.17 0.94
CA GLN A 115 3.31 -19.61 1.08
C GLN A 115 4.57 -20.42 1.42
N LYS A 116 5.70 -19.76 1.71
CA LYS A 116 7.01 -20.38 2.03
C LYS A 116 7.56 -21.28 0.90
N LYS A 117 7.04 -21.17 -0.32
CA LYS A 117 7.50 -21.86 -1.54
C LYS A 117 8.68 -21.10 -2.15
N TYR A 118 9.77 -20.94 -1.39
CA TYR A 118 10.85 -20.00 -1.72
C TYR A 118 11.56 -20.28 -3.05
N ASN A 119 11.63 -21.54 -3.51
CA ASN A 119 12.25 -21.86 -4.79
C ASN A 119 11.42 -21.34 -5.97
N LEU A 120 10.09 -21.53 -5.92
CA LEU A 120 9.15 -21.01 -6.93
C LEU A 120 9.14 -19.49 -6.90
N ALA A 121 9.01 -18.90 -5.71
CA ALA A 121 9.03 -17.46 -5.51
C ALA A 121 10.26 -16.81 -6.17
N ARG A 122 11.45 -17.37 -5.93
CA ARG A 122 12.69 -16.89 -6.52
C ARG A 122 12.67 -16.98 -8.05
N GLN A 123 12.22 -18.10 -8.61
CA GLN A 123 12.18 -18.28 -10.06
C GLN A 123 11.26 -17.25 -10.73
N GLU A 124 10.08 -17.01 -10.15
CA GLU A 124 9.10 -16.05 -10.67
C GLU A 124 9.60 -14.61 -10.57
N LEU A 125 10.19 -14.23 -9.44
CA LEU A 125 10.76 -12.90 -9.26
C LEU A 125 11.99 -12.67 -10.15
N GLN A 126 12.81 -13.70 -10.39
CA GLN A 126 13.94 -13.59 -11.31
C GLN A 126 13.47 -13.35 -12.75
N ARG A 127 12.44 -14.09 -13.21
CA ARG A 127 11.85 -13.85 -14.53
C ARG A 127 11.19 -12.48 -14.64
N SER A 128 10.49 -12.04 -13.59
CA SER A 128 9.95 -10.67 -13.52
C SER A 128 11.06 -9.63 -13.66
N ASN A 129 12.19 -9.82 -12.96
CA ASN A 129 13.34 -8.93 -13.02
C ASN A 129 14.03 -8.93 -14.40
N GLU A 130 14.07 -10.07 -15.09
CA GLU A 130 14.59 -10.17 -16.46
C GLU A 130 13.77 -9.31 -17.44
N ILE A 131 12.44 -9.25 -17.25
CA ILE A 131 11.54 -8.47 -18.12
C ILE A 131 11.50 -6.99 -17.69
N ASN A 132 11.43 -6.73 -16.39
CA ASN A 132 11.41 -5.37 -15.83
C ASN A 132 12.43 -5.22 -14.68
N PRO A 133 13.68 -4.87 -15.00
CA PRO A 133 14.75 -4.68 -14.01
C PRO A 133 14.64 -3.35 -13.24
N ARG A 134 13.58 -2.56 -13.45
CA ARG A 134 13.34 -1.31 -12.73
C ARG A 134 12.17 -1.41 -11.76
N ASP A 135 11.69 -2.62 -11.50
CA ASP A 135 10.63 -2.85 -10.53
C ASP A 135 11.19 -2.96 -9.10
N ALA A 136 11.01 -1.90 -8.30
CA ALA A 136 11.52 -1.84 -6.94
C ALA A 136 10.99 -2.96 -6.05
N ARG A 137 9.71 -3.34 -6.27
CA ARG A 137 9.03 -4.37 -5.50
C ARG A 137 9.60 -5.76 -5.78
N THR A 138 9.94 -6.09 -7.02
CA THR A 138 10.66 -7.33 -7.37
C THR A 138 12.00 -7.42 -6.65
N HIS A 139 12.82 -6.35 -6.70
CA HIS A 139 14.09 -6.31 -5.96
C HIS A 139 13.90 -6.48 -4.46
N PHE A 140 12.88 -5.84 -3.87
CA PHE A 140 12.59 -5.98 -2.45
C PHE A 140 12.27 -7.44 -2.04
N TYR A 141 11.46 -8.15 -2.83
CA TYR A 141 11.15 -9.55 -2.53
C TYR A 141 12.32 -10.51 -2.84
N LEU A 142 13.16 -10.22 -3.84
CA LEU A 142 14.42 -10.95 -4.04
C LEU A 142 15.37 -10.76 -2.85
N ALA A 143 15.46 -9.55 -2.30
CA ALA A 143 16.23 -9.27 -1.10
C ALA A 143 15.78 -10.15 0.08
N ARG A 144 14.46 -10.23 0.30
CA ARG A 144 13.86 -11.08 1.34
C ARG A 144 14.19 -12.56 1.14
N LEU A 145 14.10 -13.07 -0.09
CA LEU A 145 14.44 -14.45 -0.41
C LEU A 145 15.90 -14.78 -0.13
N TYR A 146 16.81 -13.91 -0.56
CA TYR A 146 18.24 -14.09 -0.32
C TYR A 146 18.57 -13.99 1.18
N ALA A 147 17.94 -13.07 1.90
CA ALA A 147 18.13 -12.95 3.34
C ALA A 147 17.69 -14.21 4.09
N GLN A 148 16.49 -14.71 3.78
CA GLN A 148 15.96 -15.96 4.34
C GLN A 148 16.88 -17.16 4.08
N ARG A 149 17.42 -17.26 2.85
CA ARG A 149 18.37 -18.31 2.49
C ARG A 149 19.72 -18.13 3.19
N GLY A 150 20.15 -16.90 3.42
CA GLY A 150 21.34 -16.55 4.20
C GLY A 150 21.24 -17.01 5.65
N GLU A 151 20.11 -16.77 6.30
CA GLU A 151 19.84 -17.23 7.67
C GLU A 151 19.73 -18.76 7.75
N TYR A 152 19.10 -19.38 6.76
CA TYR A 152 19.07 -20.83 6.67
C TYR A 152 20.49 -21.42 6.62
N TYR A 153 21.38 -20.86 5.80
CA TYR A 153 22.78 -21.28 5.78
C TYR A 153 23.53 -20.98 7.07
N GLN A 154 23.21 -19.86 7.74
CA GLN A 154 23.82 -19.50 9.01
C GLN A 154 23.48 -20.54 10.10
N ARG A 155 22.20 -20.94 10.21
CA ARG A 155 21.73 -21.98 11.14
C ARG A 155 22.41 -23.34 10.89
N GLN A 156 22.82 -23.58 9.65
CA GLN A 156 23.53 -24.79 9.23
C GLN A 156 25.06 -24.68 9.39
N GLY A 157 25.59 -23.61 9.99
CA GLY A 157 27.04 -23.37 10.12
C GLY A 157 27.76 -23.05 8.80
N LYS A 158 27.03 -22.87 7.69
CA LYS A 158 27.58 -22.65 6.33
C LYS A 158 27.92 -21.18 6.10
N GLN A 159 28.88 -20.66 6.86
CA GLN A 159 29.22 -19.23 6.93
C GLN A 159 29.50 -18.58 5.56
N LYS A 160 30.29 -19.22 4.68
CA LYS A 160 30.59 -18.69 3.34
C LYS A 160 29.32 -18.51 2.49
N LYS A 161 28.42 -19.50 2.51
CA LYS A 161 27.16 -19.45 1.75
C LYS A 161 26.21 -18.42 2.34
N SER A 162 26.12 -18.34 3.67
CA SER A 162 25.32 -17.33 4.36
C SER A 162 25.75 -15.91 3.97
N ARG A 163 27.04 -15.59 4.09
CA ARG A 163 27.60 -14.28 3.70
C ARG A 163 27.30 -13.93 2.24
N GLY A 164 27.44 -14.89 1.32
CA GLY A 164 27.11 -14.67 -0.09
C GLY A 164 25.65 -14.29 -0.31
N GLN A 165 24.72 -14.99 0.34
CA GLN A 165 23.29 -14.70 0.25
C GLN A 165 22.93 -13.36 0.91
N LEU A 166 23.49 -13.05 2.08
CA LEU A 166 23.26 -11.76 2.74
C LEU A 166 23.81 -10.58 1.94
N LYS A 167 24.93 -10.77 1.22
CA LYS A 167 25.43 -9.76 0.28
C LYS A 167 24.47 -9.53 -0.88
N LEU A 168 23.96 -10.60 -1.51
CA LEU A 168 22.92 -10.49 -2.55
C LEU A 168 21.70 -9.76 -2.02
N ALA A 169 21.22 -10.13 -0.82
CA ALA A 169 20.09 -9.48 -0.19
C ALA A 169 20.28 -7.96 -0.01
N ALA A 170 21.45 -7.55 0.46
CA ALA A 170 21.78 -6.13 0.64
C ALA A 170 21.83 -5.36 -0.69
N MET A 171 22.34 -5.99 -1.76
CA MET A 171 22.38 -5.36 -3.09
C MET A 171 20.97 -5.15 -3.65
N GLU A 172 20.13 -6.18 -3.61
CA GLU A 172 18.74 -6.11 -4.07
C GLU A 172 17.93 -5.06 -3.27
N LEU A 173 18.10 -5.02 -1.94
CA LEU A 173 17.44 -4.02 -1.11
C LEU A 173 17.93 -2.60 -1.44
N GLY A 174 19.22 -2.43 -1.75
CA GLY A 174 19.78 -1.17 -2.23
C GLY A 174 19.17 -0.72 -3.56
N LEU A 175 18.92 -1.64 -4.49
CA LEU A 175 18.23 -1.34 -5.75
C LEU A 175 16.78 -0.91 -5.50
N ALA A 176 16.03 -1.62 -4.66
CA ALA A 176 14.67 -1.25 -4.29
C ALA A 176 14.60 0.19 -3.72
N ARG A 177 15.50 0.52 -2.78
CA ARG A 177 15.62 1.88 -2.21
C ARG A 177 15.95 2.94 -3.25
N LYS A 178 16.82 2.62 -4.22
CA LYS A 178 17.21 3.56 -5.27
C LYS A 178 16.05 3.84 -6.25
N LEU A 179 15.27 2.80 -6.57
CA LEU A 179 14.14 2.91 -7.49
C LEU A 179 12.95 3.62 -6.83
N GLU A 180 12.70 3.38 -5.55
CA GLU A 180 11.64 4.05 -4.78
C GLU A 180 12.15 4.59 -3.43
N PRO A 181 12.84 5.74 -3.41
CA PRO A 181 13.47 6.28 -2.20
C PRO A 181 12.48 6.78 -1.15
N SER A 182 11.27 7.17 -1.56
CA SER A 182 10.21 7.60 -0.66
C SER A 182 9.54 6.43 0.08
N ASN A 183 9.64 5.21 -0.44
CA ASN A 183 9.00 4.04 0.13
C ASN A 183 9.65 3.67 1.48
N SER A 184 8.88 3.81 2.57
CA SER A 184 9.36 3.56 3.94
C SER A 184 9.68 2.09 4.18
N LEU A 185 8.97 1.17 3.52
CA LEU A 185 9.20 -0.27 3.63
C LEU A 185 10.63 -0.65 3.21
N TYR A 186 11.10 -0.05 2.11
CA TYR A 186 12.43 -0.36 1.58
C TYR A 186 13.56 0.22 2.44
N ARG A 187 13.27 1.24 3.24
CA ARG A 187 14.25 1.86 4.16
C ARG A 187 14.50 1.03 5.43
N GLN A 188 13.69 0.01 5.70
CA GLN A 188 13.89 -0.89 6.84
C GLN A 188 15.20 -1.67 6.73
N ASP A 189 15.76 -2.04 7.88
CA ASP A 189 16.94 -2.89 7.94
C ASP A 189 16.61 -4.34 7.60
N LEU A 190 17.53 -5.05 6.95
CA LEU A 190 17.35 -6.45 6.58
C LEU A 190 16.99 -7.34 7.78
N LYS A 191 17.57 -7.06 8.95
CA LYS A 191 17.24 -7.74 10.21
C LYS A 191 15.79 -7.47 10.67
N GLN A 192 15.27 -6.27 10.46
CA GLN A 192 13.89 -5.93 10.79
C GLN A 192 12.92 -6.66 9.87
N ILE A 193 13.23 -6.68 8.57
CA ILE A 193 12.46 -7.39 7.55
C ILE A 193 12.37 -8.89 7.90
N LEU A 194 13.50 -9.52 8.21
CA LEU A 194 13.54 -10.94 8.58
C LEU A 194 12.75 -11.27 9.86
N ARG A 195 12.75 -10.38 10.85
CA ARG A 195 11.95 -10.58 12.07
C ARG A 195 10.45 -10.56 11.80
N GLN A 196 10.00 -9.70 10.88
CA GLN A 196 8.59 -9.65 10.48
C GLN A 196 8.15 -10.95 9.79
N ASP A 197 9.08 -11.61 9.09
CA ASP A 197 8.82 -12.87 8.39
C ASP A 197 8.76 -14.09 9.32
N GLN A 198 9.38 -13.98 10.50
CA GLN A 198 9.44 -15.06 11.50
C GLN A 198 8.37 -14.93 12.60
N GLY A 199 7.78 -13.74 12.77
CA GLY A 199 6.79 -13.44 13.81
C GLY A 199 5.33 -13.76 13.44
N LYS A 200 5.08 -14.52 12.38
CA LYS A 200 3.75 -14.94 11.91
C LYS A 200 3.67 -16.45 11.69
#